data_AF-A0A497N9Q0-F1
#
_entry.id   AF-A0A497N9Q0-F1
#
_cell.length_a   1.000
_cell.length_b   1.000
_cell.length_c   1.000
_cell.angle_alpha   90.00
_cell.angle_beta   90.00
_cell.angle_gamma   90.00
#
_symmetry.space_group_name_H-M   'P 1'
#
loop_
_entity.id
_entity.type
_entity.pdbx_description
1 polymer ?
#
loop_
_entity_poly.entity_id
_entity_poly.type
_entity_poly.pdbx_seq_one_letter_code
_entity_poly.pdbx_strand_id
1 'polypeptide(L)'
;MSFPASEAVKLKGICPVCGRRMTKGVEERVEELADRPAGYRPEGAPGYIHLIPLSEIIAAALSLPGPQDRRVWNIYEKLVARFGSEFNVLLDAPYGEVEELAGKPVALLLAHVREGKAKIEPGYDGVYGRLLVDEVLGETGKRVKGTLEDFF
;
A
#
# COMPACT_ATOMS: atom_id res chain seq x y z
N MET A 1 4.16 14.08 -8.89
CA MET A 1 3.96 14.67 -7.55
C MET A 1 2.49 14.99 -7.43
N SER A 2 1.84 14.48 -6.39
CA SER A 2 0.45 14.74 -6.07
C SER A 2 0.34 15.93 -5.11
N PHE A 3 -0.78 16.64 -5.12
CA PHE A 3 -1.11 17.69 -4.17
C PHE A 3 -2.44 17.35 -3.49
N PRO A 4 -2.59 17.55 -2.17
CA PRO A 4 -3.89 17.47 -1.50
C PRO A 4 -4.89 18.43 -2.15
N ALA A 5 -6.18 18.07 -2.13
CA ALA A 5 -7.24 18.88 -2.75
C ALA A 5 -7.19 20.36 -2.35
N SER A 6 -7.09 20.64 -1.04
CA SER A 6 -7.00 22.00 -0.51
C SER A 6 -5.80 22.82 -1.03
N GLU A 7 -4.69 22.16 -1.38
CA GLU A 7 -3.50 22.80 -1.95
C GLU A 7 -3.64 23.00 -3.47
N ALA A 8 -4.21 22.02 -4.17
CA ALA A 8 -4.51 22.13 -5.60
C ALA A 8 -5.44 23.31 -5.91
N VAL A 9 -6.44 23.56 -5.04
CA VAL A 9 -7.34 24.72 -5.13
C VAL A 9 -6.58 26.03 -4.96
N LYS A 10 -5.65 26.13 -3.99
CA LYS A 10 -4.81 27.33 -3.79
C LYS A 10 -3.92 27.62 -5.00
N LEU A 11 -3.45 26.57 -5.66
CA LEU A 11 -2.65 26.63 -6.88
C LEU A 11 -3.50 26.86 -8.15
N LYS A 12 -4.83 27.04 -8.01
CA LYS A 12 -5.78 27.22 -9.11
C LYS A 12 -5.69 26.10 -10.16
N GLY A 13 -5.34 24.88 -9.72
CA GLY A 13 -5.15 23.73 -10.60
C GLY A 13 -3.94 23.84 -11.54
N ILE A 14 -2.98 24.73 -11.27
CA ILE A 14 -1.76 24.90 -12.06
C ILE A 14 -0.56 24.32 -11.30
N CYS A 15 0.20 23.44 -11.96
CA CYS A 15 1.39 22.85 -11.36
C CYS A 15 2.48 23.93 -11.15
N PRO A 16 3.00 24.12 -9.93
CA PRO A 16 4.02 25.13 -9.65
C PRO A 16 5.39 24.79 -10.26
N VAL A 17 5.61 23.52 -10.64
CA VAL A 17 6.89 23.05 -11.21
C VAL A 17 6.94 23.24 -12.72
N CYS A 18 5.88 22.86 -13.44
CA CYS A 18 5.88 22.85 -14.91
C CYS A 18 4.86 23.81 -15.56
N GLY A 19 4.00 24.47 -14.78
CA GLY A 19 3.00 25.43 -15.27
C GLY A 19 1.82 24.81 -16.03
N ARG A 20 1.76 23.48 -16.17
CA ARG A 20 0.63 22.79 -16.81
C ARG A 20 -0.56 22.66 -15.87
N ARG A 21 -1.75 22.47 -16.42
CA ARG A 21 -2.94 22.12 -15.62
C ARG A 21 -2.75 20.75 -14.97
N MET A 22 -3.08 20.67 -13.69
CA MET A 22 -3.08 19.43 -12.93
C MET A 22 -4.33 18.62 -13.26
N THR A 23 -4.18 17.29 -13.27
CA THR A 23 -5.32 16.39 -13.34
C THR A 23 -6.04 16.43 -11.99
N LYS A 24 -7.35 16.65 -12.05
CA LYS A 24 -8.20 16.72 -10.88
C LYS A 24 -8.30 15.36 -10.18
N GLY A 25 -8.04 15.35 -8.87
CA GLY A 25 -8.13 14.15 -8.03
C GLY A 25 -9.56 13.80 -7.64
N VAL A 26 -9.77 12.54 -7.23
CA VAL A 26 -11.06 12.08 -6.70
C VAL A 26 -11.40 12.81 -5.40
N GLU A 27 -10.42 13.02 -4.52
CA GLU A 27 -10.60 13.78 -3.26
C GLU A 27 -11.12 15.19 -3.53
N GLU A 28 -10.51 15.92 -4.47
CA GLU A 28 -10.95 17.27 -4.85
C GLU A 28 -12.39 17.26 -5.37
N ARG A 29 -12.77 16.25 -6.15
CA ARG A 29 -14.16 16.13 -6.63
C ARG A 29 -15.15 15.83 -5.50
N VAL A 30 -14.75 15.07 -4.49
CA VAL A 30 -15.57 14.81 -3.30
C VAL A 30 -15.74 16.10 -2.50
N GLU A 31 -14.66 16.86 -2.26
CA GLU A 31 -14.73 18.13 -1.53
C GLU A 31 -15.65 19.17 -2.20
N GLU A 32 -15.66 19.25 -3.53
CA GLU A 32 -16.57 20.15 -4.26
C GLU A 32 -18.06 19.80 -4.12
N LEU A 33 -18.36 18.51 -3.96
CA LEU A 33 -19.73 18.01 -3.89
C LEU A 33 -20.21 17.82 -2.44
N ALA A 34 -19.30 17.86 -1.47
CA ALA A 34 -19.59 17.62 -0.08
C ALA A 34 -20.55 18.69 0.46
N ASP A 35 -21.69 18.22 0.95
CA ASP A 35 -22.71 19.00 1.67
C ASP A 35 -22.48 18.98 3.20
N ARG A 36 -21.43 18.29 3.65
CA ARG A 36 -21.12 18.00 5.07
C ARG A 36 -19.65 18.31 5.36
N PRO A 37 -19.31 18.68 6.61
CA PRO A 37 -17.93 18.93 6.96
C PRO A 37 -17.07 17.66 6.87
N ALA A 38 -15.79 17.85 6.61
CA ALA A 38 -14.81 16.76 6.60
C ALA A 38 -14.85 15.98 7.92
N GLY A 39 -14.86 14.65 7.82
CA GLY A 39 -14.96 13.76 8.98
C GLY A 39 -16.39 13.52 9.51
N TYR A 40 -17.42 14.14 8.91
CA TYR A 40 -18.80 13.81 9.27
C TYR A 40 -19.11 12.34 9.01
N ARG A 41 -19.64 11.65 10.02
CA ARG A 41 -20.05 10.25 9.94
C ARG A 41 -21.49 10.11 10.43
N PRO A 42 -22.42 9.59 9.61
CA PRO A 42 -23.79 9.31 10.06
C PRO A 42 -23.82 8.34 11.24
N GLU A 43 -24.82 8.49 12.10
CA GLU A 43 -25.05 7.55 13.19
C GLU A 43 -25.37 6.14 12.64
N GLY A 44 -24.74 5.12 13.21
CA GLY A 44 -24.90 3.74 12.74
C GLY A 44 -24.20 3.38 11.42
N ALA A 45 -23.43 4.29 10.81
CA ALA A 45 -22.67 3.98 9.61
C ALA A 45 -21.64 2.86 9.88
N PRO A 46 -21.58 1.78 9.07
CA PRO A 46 -20.64 0.69 9.27
C PRO A 46 -19.19 1.13 9.08
N GLY A 47 -18.28 0.50 9.80
CA GLY A 47 -16.84 0.69 9.63
C GLY A 47 -16.39 0.34 8.21
N TYR A 48 -15.18 0.77 7.85
CA TYR A 48 -14.51 0.30 6.65
C TYR A 48 -13.10 -0.13 7.04
N ILE A 49 -12.59 -1.14 6.34
CA ILE A 49 -11.26 -1.70 6.56
C ILE A 49 -10.44 -1.40 5.32
N HIS A 50 -9.24 -0.85 5.50
CA HIS A 50 -8.29 -0.67 4.42
C HIS A 50 -7.57 -2.00 4.18
N LEU A 51 -7.89 -2.65 3.08
CA LEU A 51 -7.19 -3.86 2.66
C LEU A 51 -6.29 -3.56 1.47
N ILE A 52 -5.11 -4.19 1.50
CA ILE A 52 -4.16 -4.23 0.40
C ILE A 52 -4.16 -5.67 -0.11
N PRO A 53 -4.16 -5.90 -1.44
CA PRO A 53 -4.06 -7.25 -1.98
C PRO A 53 -2.90 -8.02 -1.37
N LEU A 54 -3.12 -9.28 -1.01
CA LEU A 54 -2.12 -10.12 -0.36
C LEU A 54 -0.84 -10.26 -1.22
N SER A 55 -0.98 -10.30 -2.54
CA SER A 55 0.15 -10.33 -3.47
C SER A 55 1.04 -9.08 -3.37
N GLU A 56 0.45 -7.90 -3.20
CA GLU A 56 1.19 -6.64 -3.00
C GLU A 56 1.89 -6.64 -1.64
N ILE A 57 1.23 -7.13 -0.58
CA ILE A 57 1.84 -7.27 0.75
C ILE A 57 3.05 -8.21 0.69
N ILE A 58 2.91 -9.38 0.06
CA ILE A 58 4.01 -10.34 -0.07
C ILE A 58 5.16 -9.75 -0.89
N ALA A 59 4.85 -9.12 -2.03
CA ALA A 59 5.86 -8.50 -2.89
C ALA A 59 6.64 -7.43 -2.13
N ALA A 60 5.92 -6.53 -1.45
CA ALA A 60 6.48 -5.46 -0.66
C ALA A 60 7.34 -5.99 0.50
N ALA A 61 6.82 -6.94 1.28
CA ALA A 61 7.51 -7.53 2.43
C ALA A 61 8.83 -8.23 2.05
N LEU A 62 8.89 -8.80 0.84
CA LEU A 62 10.05 -9.54 0.35
C LEU A 62 10.92 -8.73 -0.61
N SER A 63 10.67 -7.41 -0.73
CA SER A 63 11.39 -6.52 -1.65
C SER A 63 11.43 -7.03 -3.09
N LEU A 64 10.31 -7.60 -3.56
CA LEU A 64 10.18 -8.16 -4.90
C LEU A 64 9.74 -7.09 -5.90
N PRO A 65 10.01 -7.26 -7.21
CA PRO A 65 9.70 -6.26 -8.23
C PRO A 65 8.21 -5.91 -8.35
N GLY A 66 7.32 -6.84 -7.93
CA GLY A 66 5.89 -6.62 -7.94
C GLY A 66 5.08 -7.91 -7.74
N PRO A 67 3.75 -7.83 -7.77
CA PRO A 67 2.84 -8.94 -7.51
C PRO A 67 2.88 -10.04 -8.59
N GLN A 68 3.49 -9.77 -9.75
CA GLN A 68 3.62 -10.74 -10.85
C GLN A 68 4.79 -11.71 -10.65
N ASP A 69 5.64 -11.51 -9.64
CA ASP A 69 6.77 -12.40 -9.38
C ASP A 69 6.27 -13.79 -8.96
N ARG A 70 6.81 -14.86 -9.56
CA ARG A 70 6.41 -16.24 -9.26
C ARG A 70 6.56 -16.60 -7.78
N ARG A 71 7.54 -16.01 -7.08
CA ARG A 71 7.75 -16.23 -5.64
C ARG A 71 6.57 -15.71 -4.82
N VAL A 72 5.95 -14.60 -5.24
CA VAL A 72 4.74 -14.06 -4.61
C VAL A 72 3.63 -15.07 -4.70
N TRP A 73 3.35 -15.56 -5.92
CA TRP A 73 2.27 -16.52 -6.16
C TRP A 73 2.47 -17.84 -5.41
N ASN A 74 3.70 -18.35 -5.32
CA ASN A 74 3.99 -19.55 -4.54
C ASN A 74 3.65 -19.38 -3.04
N ILE A 75 3.83 -18.19 -2.46
CA ILE A 75 3.50 -17.91 -1.06
C ILE A 75 2.00 -17.65 -0.92
N TYR A 76 1.44 -16.85 -1.82
CA TYR A 76 0.01 -16.55 -1.90
C TYR A 76 -0.82 -17.85 -1.93
N GLU A 77 -0.50 -18.78 -2.83
CA GLU A 77 -1.20 -20.05 -2.98
C GLU A 77 -1.12 -20.90 -1.71
N LYS A 78 0.03 -20.92 -1.02
CA LYS A 78 0.18 -21.64 0.26
C LYS A 78 -0.72 -21.06 1.34
N LEU A 79 -0.74 -19.74 1.48
CA LEU A 79 -1.58 -19.05 2.46
C LEU A 79 -3.06 -19.27 2.14
N VAL A 80 -3.48 -19.06 0.90
CA VAL A 80 -4.87 -19.27 0.48
C VAL A 80 -5.29 -20.73 0.63
N ALA A 81 -4.43 -21.69 0.30
CA ALA A 81 -4.72 -23.11 0.51
C ALA A 81 -4.88 -23.46 2.00
N ARG A 82 -4.11 -22.81 2.90
CA ARG A 82 -4.21 -23.02 4.35
C ARG A 82 -5.47 -22.39 4.95
N PHE A 83 -5.77 -21.14 4.59
CA PHE A 83 -6.79 -20.32 5.23
C PHE A 83 -8.10 -20.23 4.43
N GLY A 84 -8.15 -20.86 3.24
CA GLY A 84 -9.32 -21.00 2.38
C GLY A 84 -9.56 -19.84 1.41
N SER A 85 -9.24 -18.60 1.79
CA SER A 85 -9.41 -17.43 0.92
C SER A 85 -8.42 -16.31 1.25
N GLU A 86 -8.18 -15.41 0.30
CA GLU A 86 -7.38 -14.21 0.53
C GLU A 86 -7.97 -13.34 1.66
N PHE A 87 -9.30 -13.19 1.72
CA PHE A 87 -9.93 -12.41 2.79
C PHE A 87 -9.66 -13.01 4.17
N ASN A 88 -9.72 -14.33 4.31
CA ASN A 88 -9.37 -14.98 5.58
C ASN A 88 -7.90 -14.75 5.93
N VAL A 89 -6.99 -14.78 4.94
CA VAL A 89 -5.59 -14.42 5.17
C VAL A 89 -5.46 -12.96 5.60
N LEU A 90 -6.20 -12.05 5.00
CA LEU A 90 -6.09 -10.62 5.29
C LEU A 90 -6.73 -10.22 6.61
N LEU A 91 -7.79 -10.89 7.04
CA LEU A 91 -8.61 -10.50 8.19
C LEU A 91 -8.35 -11.37 9.43
N ASP A 92 -8.31 -12.70 9.27
CA ASP A 92 -8.50 -13.64 10.39
C ASP A 92 -7.29 -14.54 10.67
N ALA A 93 -6.42 -14.76 9.68
CA ALA A 93 -5.31 -15.71 9.81
C ALA A 93 -4.38 -15.36 11.00
N PRO A 94 -4.04 -16.33 11.87
CA PRO A 94 -3.16 -16.09 13.01
C PRO A 94 -1.75 -15.69 12.58
N TYR A 95 -1.15 -14.72 13.27
CA TYR A 95 0.21 -14.21 12.96
C TYR A 95 1.26 -15.33 12.89
N GLY A 96 1.27 -16.25 13.87
CA GLY A 96 2.26 -17.33 13.93
C GLY A 96 2.19 -18.29 12.76
N GLU A 97 0.99 -18.69 12.33
CA GLU A 97 0.84 -19.57 11.17
C GLU A 97 1.24 -18.86 9.85
N VAL A 98 0.98 -17.56 9.74
CA VAL A 98 1.45 -16.76 8.59
C VAL A 98 2.98 -16.66 8.61
N GLU A 99 3.60 -16.44 9.77
CA GLU A 99 5.05 -16.39 9.92
C GLU A 99 5.71 -17.71 9.52
N GLU A 100 5.13 -18.85 9.92
CA GLU A 100 5.63 -20.18 9.55
C GLU A 100 5.56 -20.44 8.03
N LEU A 101 4.49 -20.01 7.36
CA LEU A 101 4.27 -20.30 5.93
C LEU A 101 4.93 -19.31 4.97
N ALA A 102 4.97 -18.04 5.35
CA ALA A 102 5.38 -16.92 4.48
C ALA A 102 6.60 -16.15 5.01
N GLY A 103 7.05 -16.45 6.22
CA GLY A 103 8.15 -15.78 6.88
C GLY A 103 7.72 -14.53 7.67
N LYS A 104 8.57 -14.17 8.63
CA LYS A 104 8.40 -13.02 9.53
C LYS A 104 8.11 -11.69 8.81
N PRO A 105 8.78 -11.32 7.70
CA PRO A 105 8.51 -10.05 7.01
C PRO A 105 7.05 -9.92 6.53
N VAL A 106 6.49 -11.00 5.99
CA VAL A 106 5.11 -11.01 5.47
C VAL A 106 4.11 -10.93 6.62
N ALA A 107 4.33 -11.72 7.69
CA ALA A 107 3.46 -11.71 8.86
C ALA A 107 3.43 -10.34 9.55
N LEU A 108 4.58 -9.68 9.70
CA LEU A 108 4.69 -8.33 10.28
C LEU A 108 3.97 -7.29 9.43
N LEU A 109 4.24 -7.26 8.13
CA LEU A 109 3.62 -6.27 7.25
C LEU A 109 2.10 -6.47 7.18
N LEU A 110 1.63 -7.71 7.14
CA LEU A 110 0.21 -8.04 7.20
C LEU A 110 -0.44 -7.54 8.51
N ALA A 111 0.21 -7.74 9.65
CA ALA A 111 -0.27 -7.22 10.93
C ALA A 111 -0.36 -5.69 10.92
N HIS A 112 0.65 -5.00 10.38
CA HIS A 112 0.63 -3.54 10.23
C HIS A 112 -0.50 -3.05 9.32
N VAL A 113 -0.83 -3.78 8.25
CA VAL A 113 -1.97 -3.47 7.39
C VAL A 113 -3.28 -3.60 8.17
N ARG A 114 -3.47 -4.71 8.91
CA ARG A 114 -4.66 -4.93 9.75
C ARG A 114 -4.85 -3.86 10.82
N GLU A 115 -3.75 -3.38 11.40
CA GLU A 115 -3.75 -2.35 12.44
C GLU A 115 -3.84 -0.92 11.87
N GLY A 116 -3.86 -0.74 10.54
CA GLY A 116 -3.86 0.58 9.91
C GLY A 116 -2.55 1.37 10.10
N LYS A 117 -1.45 0.68 10.44
CA LYS A 117 -0.11 1.26 10.65
C LYS A 117 0.75 1.28 9.39
N ALA A 118 0.30 0.63 8.32
CA ALA A 118 1.02 0.59 7.06
C ALA A 118 1.04 1.99 6.41
N LYS A 119 2.25 2.46 6.07
CA LYS A 119 2.43 3.75 5.39
C LYS A 119 2.24 3.58 3.88
N ILE A 120 1.38 4.40 3.28
CA ILE A 120 1.05 4.35 1.86
C ILE A 120 1.36 5.71 1.24
N GLU A 121 2.13 5.71 0.16
CA GLU A 121 2.22 6.84 -0.74
C GLU A 121 0.99 6.83 -1.67
N PRO A 122 0.15 7.88 -1.66
CA PRO A 122 -1.06 7.90 -2.46
C PRO A 122 -0.74 7.97 -3.96
N GLY A 123 -1.59 7.31 -4.76
CA GLY A 123 -1.53 7.38 -6.21
C GLY A 123 -2.04 8.73 -6.75
N TYR A 124 -1.71 9.03 -8.01
CA TYR A 124 -2.13 10.24 -8.70
C TYR A 124 -2.05 10.06 -10.22
N ASP A 125 -2.91 10.76 -10.98
CA ASP A 125 -2.82 10.89 -12.45
C ASP A 125 -2.52 9.57 -13.20
N GLY A 126 -3.25 8.50 -12.85
CA GLY A 126 -3.07 7.17 -13.45
C GLY A 126 -1.91 6.34 -12.90
N VAL A 127 -1.11 6.88 -11.97
CA VAL A 127 -0.08 6.18 -11.22
C VAL A 127 -0.69 5.62 -9.92
N TYR A 128 -0.56 4.32 -9.70
CA TYR A 128 -0.98 3.67 -8.46
C TYR A 128 -0.14 4.12 -7.26
N GLY A 129 -0.76 4.12 -6.09
CA GLY A 129 -0.07 4.32 -4.82
C GLY A 129 0.88 3.18 -4.51
N ARG A 130 1.77 3.39 -3.53
CA ARG A 130 2.82 2.44 -3.16
C ARG A 130 2.86 2.23 -1.66
N LEU A 131 3.11 0.98 -1.25
CA LEU A 131 3.36 0.64 0.15
C LEU A 131 4.78 1.02 0.53
N LEU A 132 4.96 1.78 1.61
CA LEU A 132 6.26 2.14 2.14
C LEU A 132 6.67 1.13 3.22
N VAL A 133 7.70 0.36 2.93
CA VAL A 133 8.10 -0.82 3.72
C VAL A 133 9.32 -0.55 4.61
N ASP A 134 10.07 0.52 4.32
CA ASP A 134 11.39 0.81 4.91
C ASP A 134 11.37 0.99 6.43
N GLU A 135 10.24 1.43 7.01
CA GLU A 135 10.11 1.60 8.46
C GLU A 135 9.62 0.34 9.19
N VAL A 136 8.99 -0.60 8.48
CA VAL A 136 8.31 -1.76 9.09
C VAL A 136 9.26 -2.95 9.24
N LEU A 137 10.24 -3.09 8.35
CA LEU A 137 11.12 -4.26 8.31
C LEU A 137 12.47 -4.11 9.01
N GLY A 138 12.81 -2.91 9.52
CA GLY A 138 14.06 -2.67 10.25
C GLY A 138 15.31 -3.11 9.48
N GLU A 139 15.86 -2.21 8.65
CA GLU A 139 17.21 -2.33 8.07
C GLU A 139 17.65 -3.74 7.59
N THR A 140 16.86 -4.43 6.78
CA THR A 140 17.36 -5.57 6.00
C THR A 140 17.23 -5.31 4.51
N GLY A 141 18.02 -4.36 4.03
CA GLY A 141 17.97 -3.95 2.63
C GLY A 141 19.05 -2.96 2.23
N LYS A 142 20.29 -3.10 2.72
CA LYS A 142 21.41 -2.49 2.00
C LYS A 142 21.40 -3.12 0.60
N ARG A 143 20.94 -2.35 -0.40
CA ARG A 143 21.22 -2.64 -1.81
C ARG A 143 22.73 -2.83 -1.92
N VAL A 144 23.18 -4.07 -2.03
CA VAL A 144 24.54 -4.34 -2.47
C VAL A 144 24.56 -3.88 -3.92
N LYS A 145 25.07 -2.67 -4.14
CA LYS A 145 25.56 -2.26 -5.46
C LYS A 145 26.77 -3.13 -5.74
N GLY A 146 26.55 -4.35 -6.24
CA GLY A 146 27.63 -5.06 -6.92
C GLY A 146 27.90 -4.29 -8.20
N THR A 147 29.07 -3.65 -8.29
CA THR A 147 29.51 -3.12 -9.58
C THR A 147 30.07 -4.30 -10.39
N LEU A 148 30.03 -4.20 -11.73
CA LEU A 148 30.60 -5.20 -12.65
C LEU A 148 32.11 -5.45 -12.42
N GLU A 149 32.75 -4.62 -11.61
CA GLU A 149 34.14 -4.71 -11.16
C GLU A 149 34.35 -5.78 -10.09
N ASP A 150 33.29 -6.25 -9.40
CA ASP A 150 33.38 -7.30 -8.38
C ASP A 150 33.47 -8.73 -8.97
N PHE A 151 33.47 -8.86 -10.30
CA PHE A 151 33.45 -10.14 -11.04
C PHE A 151 34.70 -10.38 -11.91
N PHE A 152 35.72 -9.52 -11.86
CA PHE A 152 37.00 -9.68 -12.57
C PHE A 152 38.18 -9.67 -11.61
#